data_AF-X1CZ88-F1
#
_entry.id   AF-X1CZ88-F1
#
_cell.length_a   1.000
_cell.length_b   1.000
_cell.length_c   1.000
_cell.angle_alpha   90.00
_cell.angle_beta   90.00
_cell.angle_gamma   90.00
#
_symmetry.space_group_name_H-M   'P 1'
#
loop_
_entity.id
_entity.type
_entity.pdbx_description
1 polymer ?
#
loop_
_entity_poly.entity_id
_entity_poly.type
_entity_poly.pdbx_seq_one_letter_code
_entity_poly.pdbx_strand_id
1 'polypeptide(L)'
;NGEVVSYEISYRAGAGLSIAALAIASTFDVSGDFENSEYLKAAKDAFFYLEKNNVSLTNDGKENIVDDYCALMAATELYNATSDIVYKEAADRRATSLTARLIQNSEGHYFWRADDKERPFFHAADAGLPVVSLLKYVEIAEEGDRKSKMRNVFSIITCCVIPTTMNIDRVLFSFIKSHFSVCFI
;
A
#
# COMPACT_ATOMS: atom_id res chain seq x y z
N ASN A 1 -35.54 11.58 -12.03
CA ASN A 1 -34.07 11.69 -12.15
C ASN A 1 -33.47 10.42 -11.60
N GLY A 2 -33.13 9.49 -12.49
CA GLY A 2 -32.71 8.13 -12.13
C GLY A 2 -31.41 8.15 -11.34
N GLU A 3 -31.47 7.56 -10.16
CA GLU A 3 -30.35 7.34 -9.25
C GLU A 3 -29.29 6.48 -9.96
N VAL A 4 -28.06 6.97 -10.06
CA VAL A 4 -26.96 6.20 -10.66
C VAL A 4 -26.52 5.16 -9.64
N VAL A 5 -27.08 3.95 -9.74
CA VAL A 5 -26.60 2.79 -8.99
C VAL A 5 -25.27 2.33 -9.62
N SER A 6 -24.19 3.04 -9.32
CA SER A 6 -22.83 2.58 -9.65
C SER A 6 -22.38 1.61 -8.55
N TYR A 7 -22.57 0.31 -8.79
CA TYR A 7 -22.11 -0.75 -7.88
C TYR A 7 -20.64 -1.12 -8.10
N GLU A 8 -20.04 -0.63 -9.17
CA GLU A 8 -18.61 -0.79 -9.43
C GLU A 8 -17.78 -0.02 -8.41
N ILE A 9 -16.71 -0.65 -7.94
CA ILE A 9 -15.88 -0.13 -6.86
C ILE A 9 -14.47 0.19 -7.35
N SER A 10 -13.95 1.34 -6.95
CA SER A 10 -12.56 1.77 -7.16
C SER A 10 -11.59 1.05 -6.23
N TYR A 11 -10.28 1.25 -6.43
CA TYR A 11 -9.24 0.79 -5.51
C TYR A 11 -9.55 1.16 -4.06
N ARG A 12 -9.94 2.42 -3.82
CA ARG A 12 -10.28 2.91 -2.47
C ARG A 12 -11.61 2.42 -1.91
N ALA A 13 -12.50 1.90 -2.74
CA ALA A 13 -13.80 1.37 -2.31
C ALA A 13 -13.73 -0.14 -1.96
N GLY A 14 -12.53 -0.66 -1.72
CA GLY A 14 -12.27 -2.03 -1.28
C GLY A 14 -11.65 -2.93 -2.35
N ALA A 15 -11.73 -2.56 -3.63
CA ALA A 15 -11.30 -3.43 -4.71
C ALA A 15 -9.80 -3.77 -4.66
N GLY A 16 -8.95 -2.82 -4.26
CA GLY A 16 -7.50 -3.08 -4.16
C GLY A 16 -7.15 -4.15 -3.12
N LEU A 17 -7.78 -4.09 -1.94
CA LEU A 17 -7.58 -5.12 -0.91
C LEU A 17 -8.21 -6.46 -1.30
N SER A 18 -9.35 -6.46 -2.00
CA SER A 18 -9.95 -7.67 -2.55
C SER A 18 -9.04 -8.34 -3.59
N ILE A 19 -8.44 -7.58 -4.50
CA ILE A 19 -7.46 -8.08 -5.47
C ILE A 19 -6.25 -8.68 -4.73
N ALA A 20 -5.69 -7.97 -3.75
CA ALA A 20 -4.58 -8.47 -2.95
C ALA A 20 -4.93 -9.78 -2.24
N ALA A 21 -6.11 -9.87 -1.62
CA ALA A 21 -6.58 -11.07 -0.94
C ALA A 21 -6.72 -12.27 -1.89
N LEU A 22 -7.31 -12.07 -3.08
CA LEU A 22 -7.44 -13.10 -4.11
C LEU A 22 -6.07 -13.55 -4.64
N ALA A 23 -5.14 -12.61 -4.84
CA ALA A 23 -3.77 -12.94 -5.25
C ALA A 23 -3.08 -13.81 -4.18
N ILE A 24 -3.16 -13.45 -2.90
CA ILE A 24 -2.62 -14.26 -1.79
C ILE A 24 -3.28 -15.65 -1.76
N ALA A 25 -4.62 -15.71 -1.79
CA ALA A 25 -5.37 -16.97 -1.74
C ALA A 25 -4.98 -17.92 -2.87
N SER A 26 -4.66 -17.41 -4.06
CA SER A 26 -4.24 -18.23 -5.20
C SER A 26 -2.92 -18.98 -4.99
N THR A 27 -2.13 -18.60 -3.97
CA THR A 27 -0.81 -19.20 -3.68
C THR A 27 -0.84 -20.35 -2.67
N PHE A 28 -1.99 -20.63 -2.05
CA PHE A 28 -2.09 -21.68 -1.03
C PHE A 28 -2.22 -23.08 -1.64
N ASP A 29 -1.82 -24.12 -0.92
CA ASP A 29 -1.97 -25.50 -1.41
C ASP A 29 -3.42 -26.01 -1.39
N VAL A 30 -4.34 -25.24 -0.78
CA VAL A 30 -5.76 -25.59 -0.63
C VAL A 30 -6.65 -24.51 -1.23
N SER A 31 -7.75 -24.94 -1.85
CA SER A 31 -8.78 -24.10 -2.44
C SER A 31 -10.10 -24.18 -1.65
N GLY A 32 -10.97 -23.20 -1.85
CA GLY A 32 -12.33 -23.16 -1.29
C GLY A 32 -13.36 -23.68 -2.29
N ASP A 33 -14.48 -22.98 -2.42
CA ASP A 33 -15.51 -23.29 -3.43
C ASP A 33 -15.05 -23.02 -4.88
N PHE A 34 -13.93 -22.32 -5.05
CA PHE A 34 -13.31 -22.00 -6.34
C PHE A 34 -11.85 -22.41 -6.33
N GLU A 35 -11.32 -22.74 -7.51
CA GLU A 35 -9.93 -23.12 -7.67
C GLU A 35 -8.98 -21.91 -7.53
N ASN A 36 -7.75 -22.17 -7.11
CA ASN A 36 -6.72 -21.13 -6.99
C ASN A 36 -6.49 -20.33 -8.28
N SER A 37 -6.60 -21.02 -9.42
CA SER A 37 -6.46 -20.40 -10.73
C SER A 37 -7.59 -19.40 -11.03
N GLU A 38 -8.79 -19.63 -10.49
CA GLU A 38 -9.92 -18.71 -10.60
C GLU A 38 -9.71 -17.46 -9.73
N TYR A 39 -9.18 -17.61 -8.50
CA TYR A 39 -8.79 -16.47 -7.68
C TYR A 39 -7.73 -15.60 -8.38
N LEU A 40 -6.69 -16.23 -8.92
CA LEU A 40 -5.65 -15.51 -9.62
C LEU A 40 -6.19 -14.79 -10.87
N LYS A 41 -7.02 -15.48 -11.66
CA LYS A 41 -7.64 -14.88 -12.85
C LYS A 41 -8.50 -13.68 -12.49
N ALA A 42 -9.36 -13.81 -11.48
CA ALA A 42 -10.22 -12.72 -11.01
C ALA A 42 -9.39 -11.51 -10.51
N ALA A 43 -8.31 -11.76 -9.76
CA ALA A 43 -7.41 -10.71 -9.30
C ALA A 43 -6.76 -9.95 -10.47
N LYS A 44 -6.24 -10.67 -11.47
CA LYS A 44 -5.63 -10.08 -12.67
C LYS A 44 -6.63 -9.26 -13.48
N ASP A 45 -7.80 -9.84 -13.77
CA ASP A 45 -8.83 -9.19 -14.57
C ASP A 45 -9.31 -7.88 -13.90
N ALA A 46 -9.57 -7.92 -12.59
CA ALA A 46 -9.99 -6.75 -11.82
C ALA A 46 -8.88 -5.68 -11.75
N PHE A 47 -7.62 -6.09 -11.58
CA PHE A 47 -6.50 -5.15 -11.57
C PHE A 47 -6.35 -4.43 -12.91
N PHE A 48 -6.36 -5.15 -14.03
CA PHE A 48 -6.28 -4.54 -15.35
C PHE A 48 -7.49 -3.66 -15.68
N TYR A 49 -8.67 -4.00 -15.15
CA TYR A 49 -9.85 -3.16 -15.27
C TYR A 49 -9.67 -1.83 -14.54
N LEU A 50 -9.19 -1.87 -13.29
CA LEU A 50 -8.99 -0.66 -12.48
C LEU A 50 -7.83 0.20 -12.98
N GLU A 51 -6.74 -0.37 -13.49
CA GLU A 51 -5.66 0.43 -14.09
C GLU A 51 -6.14 1.31 -15.26
N LYS A 52 -7.27 0.96 -15.91
CA LYS A 52 -7.87 1.74 -17.01
C LYS A 52 -9.02 2.63 -16.55
N ASN A 53 -9.82 2.16 -15.59
CA ASN A 53 -11.12 2.75 -15.27
C ASN A 53 -11.22 3.34 -13.86
N ASN A 54 -10.21 3.18 -12.99
CA ASN A 54 -10.35 3.55 -11.57
C ASN A 54 -10.88 4.97 -11.38
N VAL A 55 -10.31 5.95 -12.11
CA VAL A 55 -10.70 7.36 -12.05
C VAL A 55 -12.19 7.58 -12.34
N SER A 56 -12.80 6.87 -13.30
CA SER A 56 -14.25 7.03 -13.56
C SER A 56 -15.13 6.43 -12.46
N LEU A 57 -14.57 5.53 -11.64
CA LEU A 57 -15.24 4.92 -10.48
C LEU A 57 -15.05 5.73 -9.18
N THR A 58 -14.28 6.82 -9.25
CA THR A 58 -14.09 7.74 -8.13
C THR A 58 -15.20 8.79 -8.13
N ASN A 59 -15.73 9.13 -6.95
CA ASN A 59 -16.82 10.09 -6.80
C ASN A 59 -16.44 11.52 -7.19
N ASP A 60 -15.15 11.83 -7.23
CA ASP A 60 -14.57 13.15 -7.50
C ASP A 60 -13.67 13.18 -8.75
N GLY A 61 -13.58 12.06 -9.48
CA GLY A 61 -12.74 11.95 -10.67
C GLY A 61 -11.24 12.00 -10.37
N LYS A 62 -10.81 11.72 -9.13
CA LYS A 62 -9.41 11.78 -8.71
C LYS A 62 -9.04 10.64 -7.75
N GLU A 63 -7.81 10.15 -7.90
CA GLU A 63 -7.21 9.21 -6.95
C GLU A 63 -6.65 9.97 -5.73
N ASN A 64 -6.79 9.37 -4.56
CA ASN A 64 -6.26 9.91 -3.31
C ASN A 64 -5.36 8.87 -2.61
N ILE A 65 -4.90 9.15 -1.39
CA ILE A 65 -3.99 8.23 -0.68
C ILE A 65 -4.56 6.82 -0.49
N VAL A 66 -5.88 6.68 -0.38
CA VAL A 66 -6.56 5.40 -0.20
C VAL A 66 -6.43 4.55 -1.47
N ASP A 67 -6.55 5.17 -2.65
CA ASP A 67 -6.29 4.48 -3.91
C ASP A 67 -4.83 4.00 -3.97
N ASP A 68 -3.88 4.84 -3.53
CA ASP A 68 -2.46 4.52 -3.62
C ASP A 68 -2.06 3.31 -2.77
N TYR A 69 -2.43 3.26 -1.48
CA TYR A 69 -2.06 2.11 -0.65
C TYR A 69 -2.83 0.84 -1.02
N CYS A 70 -4.09 0.96 -1.47
CA CYS A 70 -4.88 -0.18 -1.91
C CYS A 70 -4.33 -0.75 -3.23
N ALA A 71 -4.00 0.09 -4.21
CA ALA A 71 -3.41 -0.33 -5.46
C ALA A 71 -1.97 -0.85 -5.28
N LEU A 72 -1.20 -0.26 -4.37
CA LEU A 72 0.13 -0.76 -4.01
C LEU A 72 0.06 -2.18 -3.45
N MET A 73 -0.88 -2.43 -2.53
CA MET A 73 -1.08 -3.77 -1.96
C MET A 73 -1.49 -4.76 -3.05
N ALA A 74 -2.44 -4.39 -3.91
CA ALA A 74 -2.89 -5.22 -5.03
C ALA A 74 -1.74 -5.60 -5.97
N ALA A 75 -0.97 -4.61 -6.43
CA ALA A 75 0.15 -4.83 -7.34
C ALA A 75 1.26 -5.68 -6.70
N THR A 76 1.57 -5.43 -5.41
CA THR A 76 2.61 -6.17 -4.68
C THR A 76 2.25 -7.64 -4.55
N GLU A 77 1.02 -7.96 -4.14
CA GLU A 77 0.61 -9.35 -3.95
C GLU A 77 0.39 -10.07 -5.29
N LEU A 78 -0.05 -9.37 -6.34
CA LEU A 78 -0.07 -9.94 -7.70
C LEU A 78 1.34 -10.25 -8.21
N TYR A 79 2.33 -9.41 -7.91
CA TYR A 79 3.72 -9.72 -8.23
C TYR A 79 4.20 -10.95 -7.45
N ASN A 80 3.96 -11.02 -6.14
CA ASN A 80 4.31 -12.19 -5.33
C ASN A 80 3.69 -13.49 -5.87
N ALA A 81 2.44 -13.44 -6.32
CA ALA A 81 1.72 -14.61 -6.83
C ALA A 81 2.16 -15.05 -8.25
N THR A 82 2.84 -14.19 -9.02
CA THR A 82 3.04 -14.43 -10.47
C THR A 82 4.46 -14.22 -10.96
N SER A 83 5.27 -13.45 -10.24
CA SER A 83 6.57 -12.91 -10.67
C SER A 83 6.51 -12.12 -12.00
N ASP A 84 5.33 -11.67 -12.43
CA ASP A 84 5.16 -10.93 -13.69
C ASP A 84 5.54 -9.45 -13.49
N ILE A 85 6.50 -9.00 -14.31
CA ILE A 85 7.08 -7.66 -14.23
C ILE A 85 6.05 -6.54 -14.35
N VAL A 86 4.93 -6.77 -15.02
CA VAL A 86 3.86 -5.75 -15.14
C VAL A 86 3.32 -5.33 -13.77
N TYR A 87 3.17 -6.27 -12.83
CA TYR A 87 2.72 -5.94 -11.48
C TYR A 87 3.82 -5.29 -10.64
N LYS A 88 5.08 -5.67 -10.87
CA LYS A 88 6.22 -5.01 -10.24
C LYS A 88 6.32 -3.53 -10.65
N GLU A 89 6.24 -3.24 -11.94
CA GLU A 89 6.25 -1.86 -12.45
C GLU A 89 5.06 -1.05 -11.90
N ALA A 90 3.88 -1.66 -11.80
CA ALA A 90 2.75 -1.01 -11.16
C ALA A 90 2.98 -0.76 -9.67
N ALA A 91 3.55 -1.71 -8.93
CA ALA A 91 3.91 -1.55 -7.53
C ALA A 91 4.93 -0.40 -7.35
N ASP A 92 5.95 -0.31 -8.20
CA ASP A 92 6.95 0.75 -8.17
C ASP A 92 6.33 2.14 -8.37
N ARG A 93 5.40 2.26 -9.33
CA ARG A 93 4.63 3.49 -9.56
C ARG A 93 3.77 3.86 -8.35
N ARG A 94 3.04 2.89 -7.79
CA ARG A 94 2.15 3.14 -6.64
C ARG A 94 2.94 3.46 -5.36
N ALA A 95 4.08 2.81 -5.14
CA ALA A 95 4.98 3.14 -4.03
C ALA A 95 5.54 4.56 -4.16
N THR A 96 5.87 4.99 -5.39
CA THR A 96 6.32 6.36 -5.66
C THR A 96 5.20 7.37 -5.40
N SER A 97 4.01 7.13 -5.93
CA SER A 97 2.81 7.96 -5.69
C SER A 97 2.52 8.10 -4.19
N LEU A 98 2.46 6.98 -3.47
CA LEU A 98 2.22 6.97 -2.03
C LEU A 98 3.29 7.79 -1.30
N THR A 99 4.58 7.53 -1.54
CA THR A 99 5.65 8.27 -0.85
C THR A 99 5.67 9.76 -1.16
N ALA A 100 5.21 10.20 -2.33
CA ALA A 100 5.12 11.62 -2.66
C ALA A 100 4.08 12.36 -1.79
N ARG A 101 3.18 11.63 -1.12
CA ARG A 101 2.23 12.20 -0.15
C ARG A 101 2.83 12.41 1.23
N LEU A 102 4.02 11.87 1.52
CA LEU A 102 4.70 12.10 2.78
C LEU A 102 5.28 13.51 2.77
N ILE A 103 4.79 14.37 3.67
CA ILE A 103 5.31 15.73 3.82
C ILE A 103 5.70 15.99 5.27
N GLN A 104 6.49 17.05 5.45
CA GLN A 104 6.95 17.51 6.75
C GLN A 104 6.37 18.90 7.01
N ASN A 105 5.84 19.15 8.21
CA ASN A 105 5.44 20.50 8.61
C ASN A 105 6.66 21.36 9.01
N SER A 106 6.42 22.63 9.33
CA SER A 106 7.46 23.57 9.78
C SER A 106 8.18 23.16 11.08
N GLU A 107 7.59 22.29 11.88
CA GLU A 107 8.15 21.78 13.14
C GLU A 107 8.97 20.50 12.94
N GLY A 108 9.04 20.00 11.71
CA GLY A 108 9.77 18.77 11.40
C GLY A 108 8.93 17.49 11.54
N HIS A 109 7.64 17.59 11.82
CA HIS A 109 6.75 16.44 11.95
C HIS A 109 6.28 15.92 10.59
N TYR A 110 6.40 14.61 10.39
CA TYR A 110 5.97 13.93 9.17
C TYR A 110 4.50 13.55 9.24
N PHE A 111 3.77 13.77 8.15
CA PHE A 111 2.40 13.31 7.99
C PHE A 111 2.10 13.00 6.52
N TRP A 112 1.07 12.19 6.32
CA TRP A 112 0.57 11.86 5.00
C TRP A 112 -0.47 12.90 4.56
N ARG A 113 -0.38 13.36 3.32
CA ARG A 113 -1.47 14.10 2.67
C ARG A 113 -2.55 13.14 2.19
N ALA A 114 -3.80 13.48 2.44
CA ALA A 114 -4.94 12.69 1.97
C ALA A 114 -5.12 12.77 0.46
N ASP A 115 -4.87 13.94 -0.13
CA ASP A 115 -5.15 14.25 -1.54
C ASP A 115 -4.11 15.25 -2.11
N ASP A 116 -4.43 15.87 -3.24
CA ASP A 116 -3.58 16.86 -3.92
C ASP A 116 -3.41 18.19 -3.16
N LYS A 117 -4.06 18.33 -1.99
CA LYS A 117 -3.94 19.49 -1.10
C LYS A 117 -3.17 19.12 0.17
N GLU A 118 -3.10 20.05 1.11
CA GLU A 118 -2.39 19.88 2.39
C GLU A 118 -3.22 19.18 3.48
N ARG A 119 -4.41 18.67 3.16
CA ARG A 119 -5.27 17.97 4.12
C ARG A 119 -4.54 16.74 4.67
N PRO A 120 -4.32 16.61 5.99
CA PRO A 120 -3.73 15.42 6.56
C PRO A 120 -4.63 14.19 6.37
N PHE A 121 -4.02 13.03 6.12
CA PHE A 121 -4.69 11.75 6.14
C PHE A 121 -4.87 11.27 7.57
N PHE A 122 -6.10 10.92 7.90
CA PHE A 122 -6.49 10.23 9.13
C PHE A 122 -7.63 9.29 8.77
N HIS A 123 -7.66 8.11 9.37
CA HIS A 123 -8.71 7.13 9.11
C HIS A 123 -8.97 6.28 10.35
N ALA A 124 -10.25 6.02 10.64
CA ALA A 124 -10.65 5.32 11.87
C ALA A 124 -10.42 3.80 11.80
N ALA A 125 -10.28 3.24 10.60
CA ALA A 125 -10.16 1.79 10.40
C ALA A 125 -8.77 1.33 9.93
N ASP A 126 -8.07 2.14 9.15
CA ASP A 126 -6.92 1.68 8.35
C ASP A 126 -5.78 2.71 8.25
N ALA A 127 -5.65 3.60 9.25
CA ALA A 127 -4.59 4.62 9.29
C ALA A 127 -3.15 4.06 9.17
N GLY A 128 -2.94 2.78 9.49
CA GLY A 128 -1.67 2.10 9.35
C GLY A 128 -1.37 1.58 7.94
N LEU A 129 -2.37 1.48 7.05
CA LEU A 129 -2.19 0.85 5.73
C LEU A 129 -1.14 1.53 4.84
N PRO A 130 -0.97 2.87 4.80
CA PRO A 130 0.13 3.47 4.06
C PRO A 130 1.51 2.90 4.43
N VAL A 131 1.73 2.63 5.72
CA VAL A 131 2.99 2.04 6.20
C VAL A 131 3.06 0.56 5.87
N VAL A 132 1.97 -0.19 6.11
CA VAL A 132 1.93 -1.64 5.86
C VAL A 132 2.13 -1.94 4.37
N SER A 133 1.50 -1.19 3.46
CA SER A 133 1.67 -1.37 2.02
C SER A 133 3.10 -1.09 1.56
N LEU A 134 3.78 -0.08 2.14
CA LEU A 134 5.19 0.18 1.85
C LEU A 134 6.11 -0.91 2.41
N LEU A 135 5.83 -1.43 3.60
CA LEU A 135 6.58 -2.53 4.21
C LEU A 135 6.47 -3.83 3.38
N LYS A 136 5.30 -4.10 2.82
CA LYS A 136 5.11 -5.21 1.87
C LYS A 136 5.89 -4.98 0.58
N TYR A 137 5.81 -3.78 0.01
CA TYR A 137 6.51 -3.43 -1.22
C TYR A 137 8.04 -3.54 -1.11
N VAL A 138 8.66 -3.14 0.01
CA VAL A 138 10.13 -3.16 0.13
C VAL A 138 10.74 -4.55 0.04
N GLU A 139 9.95 -5.61 0.28
CA GLU A 139 10.38 -7.01 0.11
C GLU A 139 10.66 -7.34 -1.36
N ILE A 140 9.96 -6.71 -2.29
CA ILE A 140 10.09 -6.93 -3.74
C ILE A 140 10.89 -5.81 -4.43
N ALA A 141 11.11 -4.68 -3.77
CA ALA A 141 11.79 -3.51 -4.34
C ALA A 141 13.27 -3.76 -4.65
N GLU A 142 13.77 -3.11 -5.70
CA GLU A 142 15.21 -3.06 -6.00
C GLU A 142 16.00 -2.39 -4.87
N GLU A 143 17.28 -2.74 -4.71
CA GLU A 143 18.10 -2.28 -3.57
C GLU A 143 18.12 -0.75 -3.41
N GLY A 144 18.19 -0.02 -4.53
CA GLY A 144 18.18 1.44 -4.55
C GLY A 144 16.90 2.04 -3.99
N ASP A 145 15.74 1.51 -4.39
CA ASP A 145 14.44 1.97 -3.92
C ASP A 145 14.16 1.52 -2.50
N ARG A 146 14.56 0.30 -2.14
CA ARG A 146 14.35 -0.28 -0.81
C ARG A 146 14.83 0.64 0.31
N LYS A 147 16.05 1.17 0.18
CA LYS A 147 16.66 2.07 1.19
C LYS A 147 15.90 3.38 1.34
N SER A 148 15.42 3.96 0.24
CA SER A 148 14.68 5.23 0.26
C SER A 148 13.29 5.05 0.85
N LYS A 149 12.55 4.02 0.44
CA LYS A 149 11.20 3.72 0.95
C LYS A 149 11.23 3.33 2.43
N MET A 150 12.23 2.55 2.85
CA MET A 150 12.41 2.20 4.25
C MET A 150 12.66 3.43 5.14
N ARG A 151 13.46 4.40 4.66
CA ARG A 151 13.68 5.66 5.37
C ARG A 151 12.36 6.43 5.58
N ASN A 152 11.51 6.49 4.56
CA ASN A 152 10.21 7.16 4.66
C ASN A 152 9.30 6.50 5.70
N VAL A 153 9.29 5.16 5.75
CA VAL A 153 8.58 4.38 6.79
C VAL A 153 9.13 4.71 8.18
N PHE A 154 10.45 4.79 8.35
CA PHE A 154 11.04 5.17 9.64
C PHE A 154 10.68 6.61 10.05
N SER A 155 10.71 7.57 9.13
CA SER A 155 10.37 8.97 9.39
C SER A 155 8.95 9.15 9.95
N ILE A 156 7.96 8.44 9.41
CA ILE A 156 6.58 8.53 9.90
C ILE A 156 6.39 7.81 11.24
N ILE A 157 6.97 6.62 11.41
CA ILE A 157 6.85 5.86 12.67
C ILE A 157 7.48 6.62 13.84
N THR A 158 8.67 7.18 13.65
CA THR A 158 9.36 7.95 14.69
C THR A 158 8.57 9.20 15.09
N CYS A 159 7.87 9.85 14.15
CA CYS A 159 7.07 11.03 14.45
C CYS A 159 5.73 10.70 15.15
N CYS A 160 5.07 9.59 14.80
CA CYS A 160 3.76 9.24 15.34
C CYS A 160 3.81 8.43 16.65
N VAL A 161 4.89 7.68 16.90
CA VAL A 161 4.96 6.74 18.04
C VAL A 161 5.73 7.31 19.24
N ILE A 162 6.71 8.19 19.01
CA ILE A 162 7.62 8.65 20.07
C ILE A 162 7.05 9.74 20.99
N PRO A 163 6.10 10.62 20.62
CA PRO A 163 5.60 11.60 21.59
C PRO A 163 4.68 10.98 22.67
N THR A 164 4.15 9.78 22.45
CA THR A 164 3.15 9.17 23.35
C THR A 164 3.69 8.10 24.30
N THR A 165 4.89 7.55 24.07
CA THR A 165 5.48 6.55 24.97
C THR A 165 6.71 7.10 25.65
N MET A 166 6.51 7.61 26.87
CA MET A 166 7.59 7.71 27.84
C MET A 166 8.36 6.39 27.92
N ASN A 167 9.67 6.47 27.69
CA ASN A 167 10.70 5.65 28.33
C ASN A 167 10.76 4.14 27.97
N ILE A 168 10.95 3.80 26.69
CA ILE A 168 11.55 2.51 26.29
C ILE A 168 12.74 2.78 25.35
N ASP A 169 13.72 3.51 25.86
CA ASP A 169 15.01 3.67 25.20
C ASP A 169 15.88 2.43 25.40
N ARG A 170 16.03 1.64 24.33
CA ARG A 170 17.17 0.78 23.92
C ARG A 170 16.76 -0.59 23.37
N VAL A 171 15.66 -1.18 23.82
CA VAL A 171 15.32 -2.56 23.43
C VAL A 171 14.67 -2.63 22.05
N LEU A 172 13.69 -1.78 21.74
CA LEU A 172 13.00 -1.81 20.45
C LEU A 172 13.92 -1.32 19.31
N PHE A 173 14.72 -0.29 19.57
CA PHE A 173 15.73 0.19 18.62
C PHE A 173 16.79 -0.88 18.32
N SER A 174 17.16 -1.70 19.33
CA SER A 174 18.08 -2.82 19.14
C SER A 174 17.43 -4.02 18.45
N PHE A 175 16.13 -4.27 18.64
CA PHE A 175 15.39 -5.37 18.00
C PHE A 175 15.16 -5.10 16.50
N ILE A 176 14.86 -3.85 16.16
CA ILE A 176 14.74 -3.42 14.76
C ILE A 176 16.13 -3.35 14.10
N LYS A 177 17.17 -2.85 14.78
CA LYS A 177 18.53 -2.94 14.24
C LYS A 177 18.99 -4.39 14.04
N SER A 178 18.71 -5.31 14.98
CA SER A 178 19.24 -6.67 14.92
C SER A 178 18.62 -7.52 13.80
N HIS A 179 17.35 -7.29 13.45
CA HIS A 179 16.71 -7.98 12.31
C HIS A 179 17.01 -7.33 10.96
N PHE A 180 17.36 -6.05 10.92
CA PHE A 180 17.67 -5.33 9.67
C PHE A 180 19.18 -5.15 9.38
N SER A 181 20.07 -5.54 10.31
CA SER A 181 21.53 -5.42 10.12
C SER A 181 22.14 -6.50 9.21
N VAL A 182 21.36 -7.47 8.72
CA VAL A 182 21.89 -8.54 7.84
C VAL A 182 21.93 -8.11 6.36
N CYS A 183 21.36 -6.97 5.98
CA CYS A 183 21.39 -6.45 4.60
C CYS A 183 22.35 -5.26 4.38
N PHE A 184 23.24 -4.96 5.32
CA PHE A 184 24.26 -3.92 5.15
C PHE A 184 25.62 -4.41 5.63
N ILE A 185 26.23 -5.32 4.86
CA ILE A 185 27.67 -5.38 4.59
C ILE A 185 27.82 -5.70 3.11
#